data_AF-A0A3B1DMC4-F1
#
_entry.id   AF-A0A3B1DMC4-F1
#
_cell.length_a   1.000
_cell.length_b   1.000
_cell.length_c   1.000
_cell.angle_alpha   90.00
_cell.angle_beta   90.00
_cell.angle_gamma   90.00
#
_symmetry.space_group_name_H-M   'P 1'
#
loop_
_entity.id
_entity.type
_entity.pdbx_description
1 polymer ?
#
loop_
_entity_poly.entity_id
_entity_poly.type
_entity_poly.pdbx_seq_one_letter_code
_entity_poly.pdbx_strand_id
1 'polypeptide(L)'
;VREGELFDPDGSGMRTIKSIAVDTSAVDRGRTPLDDAGRVGFALSFTDNTFGAFVTTIGYTSPADFNGDGIVDTRDFVAFLDAWATLDPAADLDLNGEINTSDFIAFLNFWSRDRE
;
A
#
# COMPACT_ATOMS: atom_id res chain seq x y z
N VAL A 1 -21.38 -3.85 6.55
CA VAL A 1 -20.38 -4.83 7.04
C VAL A 1 -20.99 -6.20 6.87
N ARG A 2 -20.42 -7.07 6.01
CA ARG A 2 -20.93 -8.44 5.84
C ARG A 2 -20.48 -9.26 7.05
N GLU A 3 -21.37 -9.46 8.01
CA GLU A 3 -21.14 -10.46 9.07
C GLU A 3 -21.23 -11.87 8.46
N GLY A 4 -20.21 -12.70 8.69
CA GLY A 4 -20.34 -14.16 8.50
C GLY A 4 -19.71 -14.77 7.25
N GLU A 5 -18.87 -14.08 6.47
CA GLU A 5 -18.02 -14.80 5.51
C GLU A 5 -16.97 -15.62 6.27
N LEU A 6 -17.04 -16.93 6.08
CA LEU A 6 -16.13 -17.90 6.64
C LEU A 6 -14.74 -17.78 5.98
N PHE A 7 -13.69 -17.88 6.78
CA PHE A 7 -12.30 -17.79 6.37
C PHE A 7 -11.58 -19.11 6.65
N ASP A 8 -10.88 -19.66 5.67
CA ASP A 8 -10.02 -20.83 5.85
C ASP A 8 -8.54 -20.37 5.89
N PRO A 9 -7.94 -20.22 7.08
CA PRO A 9 -6.62 -19.62 7.22
C PRO A 9 -5.47 -20.50 6.72
N ASP A 10 -5.63 -21.81 6.74
CA ASP A 10 -4.53 -22.77 6.65
C ASP A 10 -4.94 -24.13 6.06
N GLY A 11 -6.14 -24.25 5.52
CA GLY A 11 -6.70 -25.51 5.03
C GLY A 11 -7.19 -26.43 6.15
N SER A 12 -7.18 -25.98 7.41
CA SER A 12 -7.76 -26.73 8.55
C SER A 12 -9.28 -26.62 8.62
N GLY A 13 -9.88 -25.76 7.80
CA GLY A 13 -11.31 -25.59 7.67
C GLY A 13 -11.79 -24.17 8.00
N MET A 14 -13.03 -23.92 7.62
CA MET A 14 -13.68 -22.63 7.71
C MET A 14 -13.90 -22.14 9.15
N ARG A 15 -13.53 -20.88 9.42
CA ARG A 15 -13.66 -20.22 10.72
C ARG A 15 -14.32 -18.85 10.58
N THR A 16 -14.96 -18.39 11.66
CA THR A 16 -15.52 -17.04 11.75
C THR A 16 -14.58 -16.12 12.52
N ILE A 17 -14.20 -15.02 11.89
CA ILE A 17 -13.35 -13.98 12.51
C ILE A 17 -14.17 -13.28 13.61
N LYS A 18 -13.61 -13.24 14.82
CA LYS A 18 -14.14 -12.52 15.98
C LYS A 18 -13.53 -11.12 16.10
N SER A 19 -12.24 -11.00 15.88
CA SER A 19 -11.56 -9.69 15.86
C SER A 19 -10.30 -9.71 15.03
N ILE A 20 -9.91 -8.51 14.56
CA ILE A 20 -8.64 -8.24 13.88
C ILE A 20 -7.87 -7.26 14.75
N ALA A 21 -6.59 -7.52 15.00
CA ALA A 21 -5.70 -6.63 15.72
C ALA A 21 -4.43 -6.39 14.90
N VAL A 22 -4.07 -5.12 14.71
CA VAL A 22 -2.78 -4.70 14.15
C VAL A 22 -1.98 -4.11 15.30
N ASP A 23 -0.70 -4.46 15.42
CA ASP A 23 0.16 -3.80 16.40
C ASP A 23 0.47 -2.38 15.92
N THR A 24 -0.22 -1.41 16.51
CA THR A 24 -0.02 0.02 16.22
C THR A 24 0.87 0.70 17.26
N SER A 25 1.53 -0.04 18.17
CA SER A 25 2.40 0.56 19.19
C SER A 25 3.58 1.33 18.61
N ALA A 26 3.94 1.04 17.35
CA ALA A 26 4.93 1.76 16.57
C ALA A 26 4.40 3.10 15.99
N VAL A 27 3.08 3.23 15.80
CA VAL A 27 2.43 4.44 15.24
C VAL A 27 2.62 5.64 16.15
N ASP A 28 2.59 5.44 17.46
CA ASP A 28 2.85 6.49 18.46
C ASP A 28 4.29 7.02 18.44
N ARG A 29 5.18 6.38 17.65
CA ARG A 29 6.58 6.80 17.44
C ARG A 29 6.84 7.29 16.00
N GLY A 30 5.78 7.59 15.24
CA GLY A 30 5.89 8.02 13.85
C GLY A 30 6.33 6.91 12.89
N ARG A 31 6.24 5.64 13.30
CA ARG A 31 6.51 4.48 12.44
C ARG A 31 5.21 3.84 12.01
N THR A 32 5.15 3.40 10.76
CA THR A 32 4.02 2.61 10.26
C THR A 32 4.13 1.15 10.74
N PRO A 33 3.01 0.41 10.90
CA PRO A 33 3.02 -1.05 11.07
C PRO A 33 3.47 -1.80 9.82
N LEU A 34 3.75 -1.09 8.72
CA LEU A 34 4.31 -1.62 7.49
C LEU A 34 5.83 -1.83 7.60
N ASP A 35 6.32 -2.92 7.04
CA ASP A 35 7.75 -3.09 6.75
C ASP A 35 8.15 -2.49 5.40
N ASP A 36 9.44 -2.50 5.08
CA ASP A 36 10.00 -1.96 3.83
C ASP A 36 9.50 -2.70 2.57
N ALA A 37 8.85 -3.86 2.73
CA ALA A 37 8.23 -4.61 1.64
C ALA A 37 6.71 -4.34 1.53
N GLY A 38 6.19 -3.32 2.24
CA GLY A 38 4.76 -2.98 2.24
C GLY A 38 3.89 -3.99 2.97
N ARG A 39 4.47 -4.84 3.84
CA ARG A 39 3.71 -5.88 4.55
C ARG A 39 3.27 -5.41 5.91
N VAL A 40 2.07 -5.80 6.30
CA VAL A 40 1.52 -5.59 7.64
C VAL A 40 1.27 -6.94 8.32
N GLY A 41 1.76 -7.06 9.55
CA GLY A 41 1.42 -8.15 10.45
C GLY A 41 0.12 -7.85 11.20
N PHE A 42 -0.78 -8.82 11.30
CA PHE A 42 -2.02 -8.72 12.06
C PHE A 42 -2.35 -10.04 12.75
N ALA A 43 -3.02 -9.95 13.90
CA ALA A 43 -3.56 -11.10 14.61
C ALA A 43 -5.06 -11.20 14.36
N LEU A 44 -5.54 -12.41 14.07
CA LEU A 44 -6.96 -12.74 14.07
C LEU A 44 -7.30 -13.52 15.33
N SER A 45 -8.41 -13.17 15.98
CA SER A 45 -9.10 -14.07 16.91
C SER A 45 -10.36 -14.61 16.24
N PHE A 46 -10.69 -15.86 16.51
CA PHE A 46 -11.85 -16.54 15.96
C PHE A 46 -12.91 -16.78 17.03
N THR A 47 -14.16 -17.00 16.60
CA THR A 47 -15.29 -17.22 17.54
C THR A 47 -15.19 -18.54 18.29
N ASP A 48 -14.37 -19.49 17.82
CA ASP A 48 -14.07 -20.78 18.46
C ASP A 48 -12.96 -20.69 19.54
N ASN A 49 -12.50 -19.48 19.87
CA ASN A 49 -11.39 -19.18 20.79
C ASN A 49 -9.99 -19.57 20.30
N THR A 50 -9.82 -19.83 19.00
CA THR A 50 -8.49 -19.93 18.39
C THR A 50 -7.98 -18.55 17.94
N PHE A 51 -6.67 -18.45 17.70
CA PHE A 51 -6.03 -17.23 17.21
C PHE A 51 -4.90 -17.58 16.24
N GLY A 52 -4.54 -16.63 15.38
CA GLY A 52 -3.42 -16.78 14.45
C GLY A 52 -2.77 -15.43 14.12
N ALA A 53 -1.49 -15.47 13.73
CA ALA A 53 -0.76 -14.33 13.20
C ALA A 53 -0.65 -14.47 11.68
N PHE A 54 -0.96 -13.39 10.98
CA PHE A 54 -1.02 -13.33 9.53
C PHE A 54 -0.21 -12.13 9.05
N VAL A 55 0.31 -12.25 7.83
CA VAL A 55 0.96 -11.14 7.14
C VAL A 55 0.27 -10.96 5.80
N THR A 56 0.02 -9.72 5.42
CA THR A 56 -0.44 -9.38 4.08
C THR A 56 0.39 -8.23 3.55
N THR A 57 0.57 -8.17 2.23
CA THR A 57 1.07 -6.96 1.59
C THR A 57 -0.10 -6.00 1.44
N ILE A 58 0.03 -4.78 1.95
CA ILE A 58 -0.83 -3.69 1.52
C ILE A 58 -0.26 -3.26 0.17
N GLY A 59 -1.03 -3.38 -0.90
CA GLY A 59 -0.66 -2.85 -2.21
C GLY A 59 -0.66 -1.33 -2.16
N TYR A 60 0.31 -0.74 -1.48
CA TYR A 60 0.66 0.66 -1.61
C TYR A 60 1.72 0.74 -2.69
N THR A 61 1.28 0.96 -3.93
CA THR A 61 2.17 1.45 -4.98
C THR A 61 2.36 2.93 -4.70
N SER A 62 3.57 3.32 -4.33
CA SER A 62 3.88 4.74 -4.28
C SER A 62 3.63 5.35 -5.65
N PRO A 63 3.01 6.53 -5.76
CA PRO A 63 2.97 7.24 -7.03
C PRO A 63 4.38 7.58 -7.58
N ALA A 64 5.42 7.52 -6.75
CA ALA A 64 6.82 7.66 -7.18
C ALA A 64 7.41 6.36 -7.77
N ASP A 65 6.83 5.19 -7.48
CA ASP A 65 7.12 3.92 -8.20
C ASP A 65 6.24 3.87 -9.46
N PHE A 66 6.54 4.79 -10.37
CA PHE A 66 5.74 5.00 -11.58
C PHE A 66 5.83 3.82 -12.55
N ASN A 67 6.95 3.08 -12.52
CA ASN A 67 7.14 1.91 -13.38
C ASN A 67 6.55 0.61 -12.77
N GLY A 68 6.25 0.63 -11.47
CA GLY A 68 5.54 -0.44 -10.77
C GLY A 68 6.40 -1.66 -10.45
N ASP A 69 7.73 -1.51 -10.37
CA ASP A 69 8.65 -2.60 -10.04
C ASP A 69 8.93 -2.73 -8.54
N GLY A 70 8.32 -1.87 -7.71
CA GLY A 70 8.48 -1.87 -6.27
C GLY A 70 9.74 -1.16 -5.79
N ILE A 71 10.49 -0.49 -6.67
CA ILE A 71 11.73 0.23 -6.32
C ILE A 71 11.66 1.66 -6.86
N VAL A 72 11.56 2.65 -5.96
CA VAL A 72 11.61 4.06 -6.35
C VAL A 72 13.04 4.47 -6.72
N ASP A 73 13.36 4.42 -8.01
CA ASP A 73 14.66 4.84 -8.54
C ASP A 73 14.55 5.74 -9.78
N THR A 74 15.69 6.08 -10.41
CA THR A 74 15.71 6.95 -11.60
C THR A 74 14.92 6.42 -12.80
N ARG A 75 14.58 5.14 -12.83
CA ARG A 75 13.75 4.52 -13.87
C ARG A 75 12.30 4.98 -13.78
N ASP A 76 11.77 5.23 -12.58
CA ASP A 76 10.45 5.83 -12.40
C ASP A 76 10.39 7.27 -12.89
N PHE A 77 11.46 8.03 -12.62
CA PHE A 77 11.56 9.42 -13.09
C PHE A 77 11.51 9.48 -14.63
N VAL A 78 12.22 8.56 -15.30
CA VAL A 78 12.21 8.47 -16.76
C VAL A 78 10.85 8.01 -17.27
N ALA A 79 10.22 7.03 -16.62
CA ALA A 79 8.88 6.55 -16.98
C ALA A 79 7.81 7.64 -16.83
N PHE A 80 7.84 8.41 -15.74
CA PHE A 80 6.97 9.55 -15.53
C PHE A 80 7.19 10.65 -16.58
N LEU A 81 8.45 10.98 -16.89
CA LEU A 81 8.77 11.98 -17.92
C LEU A 81 8.25 11.60 -19.30
N ASP A 82 8.32 10.31 -19.67
CA ASP A 82 7.80 9.81 -20.94
C ASP A 82 6.27 9.99 -20.98
N ALA A 83 5.57 9.52 -19.95
CA ALA A 83 4.13 9.67 -19.80
C ALA A 83 3.67 11.14 -19.84
N TRP A 84 4.35 12.01 -19.10
CA TRP A 84 4.08 13.45 -19.06
C TRP A 84 4.30 14.11 -20.44
N ALA A 85 5.38 13.76 -21.14
CA ALA A 85 5.68 14.29 -22.47
C ALA A 85 4.66 13.83 -23.54
N THR A 86 4.07 12.66 -23.37
CA THR A 86 3.02 12.13 -24.27
C THR A 86 1.59 12.50 -23.86
N LEU A 87 1.42 13.27 -22.77
CA LEU A 87 0.11 13.56 -22.17
C LEU A 87 -0.69 12.28 -21.86
N ASP A 88 -0.01 11.25 -21.35
CA ASP A 88 -0.68 10.04 -20.88
C ASP A 88 -1.48 10.34 -19.61
N PRO A 89 -2.77 9.97 -19.52
CA PRO A 89 -3.58 10.14 -18.31
C PRO A 89 -2.96 9.59 -17.02
N ALA A 90 -2.05 8.62 -17.10
CA ALA A 90 -1.30 8.13 -15.94
C ALA A 90 -0.39 9.21 -15.30
N ALA A 91 -0.06 10.27 -16.03
CA ALA A 91 0.73 11.40 -15.53
C ALA A 91 -0.10 12.46 -14.79
N ASP A 92 -1.44 12.37 -14.73
CA ASP A 92 -2.30 13.22 -13.89
C ASP A 92 -2.23 12.73 -12.43
N LEU A 93 -1.22 13.20 -11.69
CA LEU A 93 -0.90 12.74 -10.35
C LEU A 93 -1.60 13.54 -9.25
N ASP A 94 -2.03 14.77 -9.55
CA ASP A 94 -2.85 15.55 -8.62
C ASP A 94 -4.37 15.33 -8.82
N LEU A 95 -4.74 14.56 -9.86
CA LEU A 95 -6.10 14.14 -10.20
C LEU A 95 -7.03 15.31 -10.56
N ASN A 96 -6.47 16.39 -11.11
CA ASN A 96 -7.22 17.57 -11.49
C ASN A 96 -7.82 17.48 -12.91
N GLY A 97 -7.43 16.47 -13.70
CA GLY A 97 -7.90 16.24 -15.06
C GLY A 97 -7.07 16.91 -16.17
N GLU A 98 -5.99 17.62 -15.82
CA GLU A 98 -5.05 18.24 -16.74
C GLU A 98 -3.62 17.77 -16.45
N ILE A 99 -2.87 17.41 -17.49
CA ILE A 99 -1.45 17.03 -17.35
C ILE A 99 -0.61 18.28 -17.55
N ASN A 100 -0.07 18.82 -16.46
CA ASN A 100 0.71 20.04 -16.47
C ASN A 100 1.84 20.02 -15.42
N THR A 101 2.41 21.18 -15.10
CA THR A 101 3.53 21.28 -14.16
C THR A 101 3.13 20.93 -12.72
N SER A 102 1.85 21.00 -12.36
CA SER A 102 1.35 20.61 -11.04
C SER A 102 1.59 19.12 -10.79
N ASP A 103 1.41 18.27 -11.80
CA ASP A 103 1.72 16.83 -11.72
C ASP A 103 3.20 16.57 -11.53
N PHE A 104 4.04 17.34 -12.20
CA PHE A 104 5.49 17.26 -12.03
C PHE A 104 5.89 17.59 -10.59
N ILE A 105 5.27 18.62 -10.00
CA ILE A 105 5.49 18.98 -8.59
C ILE A 105 4.93 17.87 -7.67
N ALA A 106 3.78 17.29 -7.99
CA ALA A 106 3.21 16.16 -7.25
C ALA A 106 4.17 14.96 -7.26
N PHE A 107 4.71 14.59 -8.42
CA PHE A 107 5.71 13.54 -8.57
C PHE A 107 6.93 13.78 -7.67
N LEU A 108 7.51 15.00 -7.70
CA LEU A 108 8.66 15.34 -6.85
C LEU A 108 8.34 15.26 -5.35
N ASN A 109 7.12 15.61 -4.95
CA ASN A 109 6.67 15.49 -3.57
C ASN A 109 6.58 14.02 -3.13
N PHE A 110 6.09 13.12 -4.00
CA PHE A 110 6.08 11.68 -3.71
C PHE A 110 7.51 11.13 -3.65
N TRP A 111 8.31 11.44 -4.65
CA TRP A 111 9.72 11.03 -4.75
C TRP A 111 10.57 11.41 -3.54
N SER A 112 10.38 12.62 -3.01
CA SER A 112 11.12 13.09 -1.84
C SER A 112 10.75 12.35 -0.55
N ARG A 113 9.54 11.79 -0.46
CA ARG A 113 9.06 11.09 0.74
C ARG A 113 9.57 9.65 0.82
N ASP A 114 9.80 9.02 -0.32
CA ASP A 114 10.16 7.59 -0.38
C ASP A 114 11.67 7.33 -0.44
N ARG A 115 12.47 8.39 -0.55
CA ARG A 115 13.93 8.30 -0.56
C ARG A 115 14.59 8.63 0.79
N GLU A 116 13.82 8.73 1.86
CA GLU A 116 14.29 8.87 3.26
C GLU A 116 14.16 7.56 4.04
#